data_AF-A0A7S1P6M9-F1
#
_entry.id   AF-A0A7S1P6M9-F1
#
_cell.length_a   1.000
_cell.length_b   1.000
_cell.length_c   1.000
_cell.angle_alpha   90.00
_cell.angle_beta   90.00
_cell.angle_gamma   90.00
#
_symmetry.space_group_name_H-M   'P 1'
#
loop_
_entity.id
_entity.type
_entity.pdbx_description
1 polymer ?
#
loop_
_entity_poly.entity_id
_entity_poly.type
_entity_poly.pdbx_seq_one_letter_code
_entity_poly.pdbx_strand_id
1 'polypeptide(L)'
;TESSFSDLLMGGILCPRETMAKATYVGEFLRSRGGWLVGIMTQSPRLPVEGCTTVIGWSQGGEEGDLSGRKFLLTSFTDPFVAWIDVVVSDDNDDSVFLDVYTSEPPAVGVSDAPFVARFRRTAAMARRFLSPIADIVFDGEDSDN
;
A
#
# COMPACT_ATOMS: atom_id res chain seq x y z
N THR A 1 11.14 13.27 23.90
CA THR A 1 10.44 12.53 22.84
C THR A 1 11.47 12.13 21.81
N GLU A 2 12.06 10.94 21.96
CA GLU A 2 12.91 10.38 20.90
C GLU A 2 11.98 9.83 19.83
N SER A 3 11.74 10.61 18.78
CA SER A 3 11.22 10.09 17.53
C SER A 3 12.29 9.15 16.97
N SER A 4 11.94 7.90 16.68
CA SER A 4 12.88 6.95 16.10
C SER A 4 13.39 7.50 14.76
N PHE A 5 14.63 7.20 14.38
CA PHE A 5 15.11 7.50 13.03
C PHE A 5 14.19 6.88 11.96
N SER A 6 13.53 5.77 12.29
CA SER A 6 12.45 5.18 11.48
C SER A 6 11.23 6.09 11.39
N ASP A 7 10.80 6.73 12.48
CA ASP A 7 9.66 7.66 12.46
C ASP A 7 9.99 8.93 11.68
N LEU A 8 11.23 9.43 11.80
CA LEU A 8 11.71 10.57 11.00
C LEU A 8 11.77 10.22 9.51
N LEU A 9 12.28 9.03 9.16
CA LEU A 9 12.26 8.55 7.78
C LEU A 9 10.83 8.41 7.29
N MET A 10 9.96 7.77 8.06
CA MET A 10 8.58 7.46 7.65
C MET A 10 7.67 8.68 7.59
N GLY A 11 7.78 9.61 8.53
CA GLY A 11 6.92 10.79 8.65
C GLY A 11 7.53 12.08 8.09
N GLY A 12 8.85 12.16 7.91
CA GLY A 12 9.53 13.40 7.51
C GLY A 12 10.18 13.34 6.12
N ILE A 13 10.81 12.22 5.76
CA ILE A 13 11.61 12.11 4.53
C ILE A 13 10.86 11.33 3.44
N LEU A 14 10.16 10.26 3.81
CA LEU A 14 9.45 9.39 2.89
C LEU A 14 7.99 9.85 2.63
N CYS A 15 7.36 10.58 3.56
CA CYS A 15 5.94 10.93 3.45
C CYS A 15 5.63 12.37 3.92
N PRO A 16 5.27 13.30 3.03
CA PRO A 16 4.17 14.20 3.33
C PRO A 16 2.88 13.44 2.95
N ARG A 17 2.43 12.53 3.83
CA ARG A 17 1.21 11.72 3.62
C ARG A 17 -0.01 12.61 3.31
N GLU A 18 0.03 13.86 3.76
CA GLU A 18 -1.00 14.88 3.62
C GLU A 18 -1.12 15.50 2.22
N THR A 19 -0.10 15.37 1.36
CA THR A 19 -0.10 15.99 0.02
C THR A 19 -0.23 15.00 -1.13
N MET A 20 -0.20 13.69 -0.84
CA MET A 20 -0.26 12.63 -1.84
C MET A 20 -1.69 12.15 -2.09
N ALA A 21 -1.94 11.72 -3.32
CA ALA A 21 -3.18 11.03 -3.63
C ALA A 21 -3.17 9.63 -3.03
N LYS A 22 -4.32 9.21 -2.47
CA LYS A 22 -4.51 7.93 -1.80
C LYS A 22 -5.74 7.21 -2.36
N ALA A 23 -5.63 5.89 -2.51
CA ALA A 23 -6.78 4.98 -2.58
C ALA A 23 -6.68 3.96 -1.44
N THR A 24 -7.75 3.84 -0.66
CA THR A 24 -7.88 2.87 0.44
C THR A 24 -8.76 1.72 -0.03
N TYR A 25 -8.32 0.49 0.20
CA TYR A 25 -9.06 -0.73 -0.08
C TYR A 25 -9.19 -1.54 1.20
N VAL A 26 -10.44 -1.87 1.56
CA VAL A 26 -10.80 -2.61 2.77
C VAL A 26 -11.72 -3.74 2.35
N GLY A 27 -11.51 -4.95 2.85
CA GLY A 27 -12.47 -6.03 2.60
C GLY A 27 -12.18 -7.33 3.32
N GLU A 28 -13.24 -8.08 3.63
CA GLU A 28 -13.21 -9.48 4.08
C GLU A 28 -12.44 -10.38 3.10
N PHE A 29 -12.46 -10.02 1.82
CA PHE A 29 -11.75 -10.75 0.78
C PHE A 29 -10.22 -10.72 0.92
N LEU A 30 -9.64 -9.60 1.39
CA LEU A 30 -8.21 -9.54 1.71
C LEU A 30 -7.84 -10.52 2.82
N ARG A 31 -8.79 -10.84 3.72
CA ARG A 31 -8.63 -11.90 4.72
C ARG A 31 -8.86 -13.30 4.15
N SER A 32 -9.86 -13.51 3.28
CA SER A 32 -10.13 -14.83 2.69
C SER A 32 -9.02 -15.28 1.72
N ARG A 33 -8.41 -14.35 0.98
CA ARG A 33 -7.13 -14.53 0.27
C ARG A 33 -5.91 -14.16 1.11
N GLY A 34 -6.09 -14.09 2.43
CA GLY A 34 -5.08 -13.71 3.42
C GLY A 34 -3.80 -14.53 3.30
N GLY A 35 -3.83 -15.75 2.77
CA GLY A 35 -2.62 -16.54 2.52
C GLY A 35 -1.56 -15.83 1.66
N TRP A 36 -1.95 -15.09 0.61
CA TRP A 36 -0.98 -14.35 -0.22
C TRP A 36 -0.47 -13.09 0.48
N LEU A 37 -1.37 -12.31 1.09
CA LEU A 37 -1.03 -11.10 1.85
C LEU A 37 -0.18 -11.42 3.09
N VAL A 38 -0.55 -12.45 3.85
CA VAL A 38 0.25 -13.00 4.96
C VAL A 38 1.59 -13.51 4.44
N GLY A 39 1.63 -14.11 3.25
CA GLY A 39 2.88 -14.51 2.58
C GLY A 39 3.83 -13.33 2.38
N ILE A 40 3.39 -12.24 1.74
CA ILE A 40 4.23 -11.05 1.56
C ILE A 40 4.52 -10.32 2.89
N MET A 41 3.66 -10.47 3.90
CA MET A 41 3.87 -9.93 5.26
C MET A 41 4.84 -10.76 6.12
N THR A 42 5.06 -12.02 5.79
CA THR A 42 5.99 -12.92 6.50
C THR A 42 7.29 -13.16 5.74
N GLN A 43 7.32 -12.85 4.44
CA GLN A 43 8.51 -12.99 3.61
C GLN A 43 9.68 -12.15 4.14
N SER A 44 10.91 -12.64 3.97
CA SER A 44 12.11 -11.86 4.33
C SER A 44 12.16 -10.54 3.54
N PRO A 45 12.41 -9.38 4.18
CA PRO A 45 12.55 -8.08 3.50
C PRO A 45 13.64 -8.03 2.43
N ARG A 46 14.54 -9.03 2.42
CA ARG A 46 15.66 -9.13 1.47
C ARG A 46 15.30 -9.85 0.16
N LEU A 47 14.10 -10.43 0.08
CA LEU A 47 13.59 -11.04 -1.14
C LEU A 47 12.66 -10.02 -1.80
N PRO A 48 13.08 -9.36 -2.90
CA PRO A 48 12.24 -8.37 -3.55
C PRO A 48 10.98 -9.07 -4.08
N VAL A 49 9.83 -8.57 -3.66
CA VAL A 49 8.54 -8.92 -4.28
C VAL A 49 8.53 -8.29 -5.67
N GLU A 50 8.04 -9.03 -6.67
CA GLU A 50 8.01 -8.53 -8.04
C GLU A 50 7.25 -7.19 -8.13
N GLY A 51 7.87 -6.19 -8.77
CA GLY A 51 7.28 -4.86 -8.92
C GLY A 51 7.56 -3.90 -7.76
N CYS A 52 8.38 -4.29 -6.78
CA CYS A 52 8.79 -3.42 -5.67
C CYS A 52 10.31 -3.17 -5.69
N THR A 53 10.72 -1.94 -5.38
CA THR A 53 12.14 -1.54 -5.27
C THR A 53 12.67 -1.69 -3.85
N THR A 54 11.85 -1.42 -2.83
CA THR A 54 12.22 -1.45 -1.41
C THR A 54 11.02 -1.83 -0.54
N VAL A 55 11.27 -2.69 0.46
CA VAL A 55 10.26 -3.06 1.48
C VAL A 55 10.67 -2.52 2.84
N ILE A 56 9.74 -1.87 3.54
CA ILE A 56 9.94 -1.34 4.89
C ILE A 56 8.86 -1.93 5.81
N GLY A 57 9.28 -2.65 6.85
CA GLY A 57 8.38 -3.10 7.91
C GLY A 57 8.25 -2.03 9.00
N TRP A 58 7.05 -1.90 9.57
CA TRP A 58 6.80 -1.00 10.69
C TRP A 58 5.75 -1.59 11.63
N SER A 59 5.78 -1.15 12.88
CA SER A 59 4.79 -1.46 13.90
C SER A 59 4.54 -0.21 14.71
N GLN A 60 3.28 0.04 15.04
CA GLN A 60 2.84 1.15 15.86
C GLN A 60 1.95 0.61 16.97
N GLY A 61 2.43 0.69 18.20
CA GLY A 61 1.60 0.40 19.37
C GLY A 61 0.75 1.61 19.75
N GLY A 62 -0.52 1.37 20.08
CA GLY A 62 -1.49 2.40 20.46
C GLY A 62 -2.48 1.92 21.51
N GLU A 63 -3.23 2.85 22.10
CA GLU A 63 -4.27 2.55 23.10
C GLU A 63 -5.45 1.76 22.50
N GLU A 64 -5.67 1.88 21.18
CA GLU A 64 -6.73 1.20 20.44
C GLU A 64 -6.30 -0.14 19.85
N GLY A 65 -5.05 -0.58 20.04
CA GLY A 65 -4.51 -1.81 19.46
C GLY A 65 -3.12 -1.63 18.86
N ASP A 66 -2.44 -2.74 18.62
CA ASP A 66 -1.17 -2.75 17.89
C ASP A 66 -1.45 -2.84 16.39
N LEU A 67 -0.88 -1.91 15.63
CA LEU A 67 -0.89 -1.94 14.17
C LEU A 67 0.46 -2.41 13.67
N SER A 68 0.47 -3.36 12.75
CA SER A 68 1.68 -3.77 12.05
C SER A 68 1.49 -3.65 10.55
N GLY A 69 2.56 -3.33 9.84
CA GLY A 69 2.45 -3.09 8.41
C GLY A 69 3.75 -3.21 7.65
N ARG A 70 3.60 -3.27 6.33
CA ARG A 70 4.71 -3.18 5.39
C ARG A 70 4.41 -2.15 4.32
N LYS A 71 5.43 -1.38 3.98
CA LYS A 71 5.43 -0.46 2.85
C LYS A 71 6.21 -1.08 1.70
N PHE A 72 5.60 -1.13 0.53
CA PHE A 72 6.20 -1.62 -0.70
C PHE A 72 6.35 -0.45 -1.65
N LEU A 73 7.59 0.02 -1.81
CA LEU A 73 7.90 1.12 -2.69
C LEU A 73 7.86 0.64 -4.16
N LEU A 74 6.99 1.24 -4.98
CA LEU A 74 6.81 0.87 -6.39
C LEU A 74 7.75 1.62 -7.34
N THR A 75 8.20 2.82 -6.93
CA THR A 75 9.13 3.65 -7.70
C THR A 75 10.40 3.95 -6.91
N SER A 76 11.53 4.12 -7.57
CA SER A 76 12.74 4.62 -6.92
C SER A 76 12.56 6.09 -6.51
N PHE A 77 13.32 6.58 -5.52
CA PHE A 77 13.39 8.02 -5.20
C PHE A 77 13.97 8.88 -6.35
N THR A 78 14.55 8.23 -7.36
CA THR A 78 15.04 8.89 -8.58
C THR A 78 13.98 9.01 -9.67
N ASP A 79 12.82 8.37 -9.50
CA ASP A 79 11.73 8.44 -10.47
C ASP A 79 11.00 9.79 -10.37
N PRO A 80 10.34 10.24 -11.45
CA PRO A 80 9.68 11.55 -11.49
C PRO A 80 8.49 11.69 -10.53
N PHE A 81 8.07 10.60 -9.90
CA PHE A 81 7.08 10.58 -8.83
C PHE A 81 7.34 9.39 -7.91
N VAL A 82 6.79 9.46 -6.70
CA VAL A 82 6.88 8.42 -5.70
C VAL A 82 5.54 7.71 -5.60
N ALA A 83 5.57 6.38 -5.64
CA ALA A 83 4.40 5.53 -5.41
C ALA A 83 4.75 4.36 -4.50
N TRP A 84 3.85 4.01 -3.60
CA TRP A 84 3.99 2.84 -2.72
C TRP A 84 2.64 2.25 -2.34
N ILE A 85 2.70 1.04 -1.80
CA ILE A 85 1.57 0.33 -1.22
C ILE A 85 1.85 0.11 0.27
N ASP A 86 0.94 0.56 1.13
CA ASP A 86 0.94 0.19 2.55
C ASP A 86 -0.04 -0.98 2.72
N VAL A 87 0.47 -2.10 3.24
CA VAL A 87 -0.35 -3.20 3.75
C VAL A 87 -0.32 -3.11 5.27
N VAL A 88 -1.48 -2.96 5.89
CA VAL A 88 -1.62 -2.79 7.33
C VAL A 88 -2.54 -3.86 7.88
N VAL A 89 -2.11 -4.50 8.96
CA VAL A 89 -2.88 -5.47 9.72
C VAL A 89 -3.14 -4.85 11.09
N SER A 90 -4.40 -4.82 11.50
CA SER A 90 -4.75 -4.56 12.90
C SER A 90 -4.78 -5.87 13.67
N ASP A 91 -4.10 -5.91 14.82
CA ASP A 91 -4.15 -7.03 15.76
C ASP A 91 -5.43 -7.01 16.62
N ASP A 92 -6.37 -6.10 16.35
CA ASP A 92 -7.68 -6.09 17.00
C ASP A 92 -8.52 -7.31 16.61
N ASN A 93 -9.50 -7.65 17.45
CA ASN A 93 -10.46 -8.77 17.32
C ASN A 93 -11.12 -8.94 15.95
N ASP A 94 -11.01 -7.96 15.06
CA ASP A 94 -11.52 -8.09 13.72
C ASP A 94 -10.53 -8.88 12.83
N ASP A 95 -9.19 -8.79 12.93
CA ASP A 95 -8.17 -9.25 11.93
C ASP A 95 -8.21 -8.46 10.60
N SER A 96 -8.51 -7.16 10.66
CA SER A 96 -8.70 -6.34 9.46
C SER A 96 -7.39 -6.06 8.73
N VAL A 97 -7.38 -6.38 7.43
CA VAL A 97 -6.28 -6.05 6.50
C VAL A 97 -6.69 -4.87 5.64
N PHE A 98 -5.86 -3.83 5.67
CA PHE A 98 -6.01 -2.61 4.87
C PHE A 98 -4.92 -2.57 3.80
N LEU A 99 -5.31 -2.14 2.61
CA LEU A 99 -4.38 -1.86 1.53
C LEU A 99 -4.56 -0.43 1.07
N ASP A 100 -3.50 0.36 1.19
CA ASP A 100 -3.48 1.75 0.76
C ASP A 100 -2.47 1.93 -0.38
N VAL A 101 -2.91 2.51 -1.49
CA VAL A 101 -2.04 2.91 -2.60
C VAL A 101 -1.82 4.42 -2.53
N TYR A 102 -0.57 4.83 -2.43
CA TYR A 102 -0.17 6.24 -2.37
C TYR A 102 0.61 6.63 -3.61
N THR A 103 0.41 7.86 -4.10
CA THR A 103 1.18 8.39 -5.22
C THR A 103 1.29 9.91 -5.24
N SER A 104 2.43 10.39 -5.75
CA SER A 104 2.65 11.78 -6.17
C SER A 104 2.61 11.95 -7.69
N GLU A 105 2.18 10.91 -8.43
CA GLU A 105 1.91 11.02 -9.87
C GLU A 105 0.92 12.17 -10.12
N PRO A 106 1.23 13.11 -11.03
CA PRO A 106 0.26 14.13 -11.43
C PRO A 106 -0.98 13.47 -12.04
N PRO A 107 -2.21 13.87 -11.66
CA PRO A 107 -3.41 13.29 -12.23
C PRO A 107 -3.48 13.55 -13.74
N ALA A 108 -3.99 12.57 -14.49
CA ALA A 108 -4.20 12.74 -15.91
C ALA A 108 -5.10 13.95 -16.21
N VAL A 109 -4.80 14.65 -17.32
CA VAL A 109 -5.50 15.87 -17.72
C VAL A 109 -6.94 15.55 -18.11
N GLY A 110 -7.90 16.36 -17.63
CA GLY A 110 -9.31 16.26 -18.00
C GLY A 110 -10.10 15.17 -17.29
N VAL A 111 -9.56 14.57 -16.22
CA VAL A 111 -10.21 13.48 -15.46
C VAL A 111 -10.20 13.72 -13.94
N SER A 112 -10.35 14.96 -13.48
CA SER A 112 -10.24 15.33 -12.05
C SER A 112 -11.11 14.48 -11.12
N ASP A 113 -12.33 14.14 -11.57
CA ASP A 113 -13.35 13.45 -10.78
C ASP A 113 -13.43 11.94 -11.10
N ALA A 114 -12.51 11.44 -11.93
CA ALA A 114 -12.49 10.03 -12.31
C ALA A 114 -11.92 9.13 -11.18
N PRO A 115 -12.19 7.81 -11.21
CA PRO A 115 -11.61 6.86 -10.26
C PRO A 115 -10.07 6.92 -10.21
N PHE A 116 -9.48 6.46 -9.11
CA PHE A 116 -8.03 6.47 -8.89
C PHE A 116 -7.24 5.90 -10.08
N VAL A 117 -7.67 4.74 -10.60
CA VAL A 117 -7.04 4.06 -11.74
C VAL A 117 -7.05 4.86 -13.03
N ALA A 118 -8.05 5.73 -13.22
CA ALA A 118 -8.14 6.58 -14.40
C ALA A 118 -7.25 7.82 -14.29
N ARG A 119 -7.08 8.34 -13.06
CA ARG A 119 -6.29 9.53 -12.73
C ARG A 119 -4.79 9.23 -12.67
N PHE A 120 -4.40 8.12 -12.06
CA PHE A 120 -3.00 7.78 -11.77
C PHE A 120 -2.61 6.48 -12.47
N ARG A 121 -2.56 6.54 -13.81
CA ARG A 121 -2.46 5.35 -14.66
C ARG A 121 -1.15 4.60 -14.46
N ARG A 122 -0.04 5.31 -14.23
CA ARG A 122 1.27 4.66 -14.03
C ARG A 122 1.30 3.94 -12.69
N THR A 123 0.83 4.62 -11.64
CA THR A 123 0.69 4.05 -10.30
C THR A 123 -0.21 2.83 -10.33
N ALA A 124 -1.39 2.93 -10.95
CA ALA A 124 -2.32 1.82 -11.05
C ALA A 124 -1.71 0.62 -11.79
N ALA A 125 -0.96 0.84 -12.88
CA ALA A 125 -0.29 -0.25 -13.59
C ALA A 125 0.77 -0.96 -12.74
N MET A 126 1.58 -0.20 -12.00
CA MET A 126 2.58 -0.78 -11.09
C MET A 126 1.93 -1.53 -9.93
N ALA A 127 0.90 -0.93 -9.33
CA ALA A 127 0.18 -1.55 -8.23
C ALA A 127 -0.56 -2.81 -8.67
N ARG A 128 -1.16 -2.83 -9.87
CA ARG A 128 -1.74 -4.04 -10.48
C ARG A 128 -0.72 -5.15 -10.66
N ARG A 129 0.48 -4.83 -11.13
CA ARG A 129 1.54 -5.82 -11.30
C ARG A 129 1.97 -6.42 -9.95
N PHE A 130 2.19 -5.56 -8.95
CA PHE A 130 2.54 -6.00 -7.60
C PHE A 130 1.42 -6.85 -6.97
N LEU A 131 0.17 -6.44 -7.14
CA LEU A 131 -1.02 -7.10 -6.60
C LEU A 131 -1.60 -8.16 -7.53
N SER A 132 -0.84 -8.68 -8.51
CA SER A 132 -1.38 -9.52 -9.58
C SER A 132 -2.36 -10.61 -9.11
N PRO A 133 -2.18 -11.31 -7.96
CA PRO A 133 -3.13 -12.31 -7.48
C PRO A 133 -4.48 -11.78 -7.00
N ILE A 134 -4.59 -10.48 -6.73
CA ILE A 134 -5.79 -9.81 -6.20
C ILE A 134 -6.13 -8.51 -6.96
N ALA A 135 -5.45 -8.25 -8.09
CA ALA A 135 -5.51 -6.96 -8.78
C ALA A 135 -6.92 -6.61 -9.28
N ASP A 136 -7.63 -7.58 -9.86
CA ASP A 136 -8.99 -7.39 -10.41
C ASP A 136 -9.98 -7.00 -9.30
N ILE A 137 -9.73 -7.49 -8.10
CA ILE A 137 -10.61 -7.32 -6.94
C ILE A 137 -10.37 -5.95 -6.32
N VAL A 138 -9.09 -5.59 -6.18
CA VAL A 138 -8.66 -4.29 -5.66
C VAL A 138 -9.02 -3.17 -6.64
N PHE A 139 -8.80 -3.33 -7.94
CA PHE A 139 -8.91 -2.23 -8.90
C PHE A 139 -10.19 -2.21 -9.71
N ASP A 140 -10.82 -3.36 -9.93
CA ASP A 140 -12.00 -3.49 -10.79
C ASP A 140 -13.26 -3.85 -9.98
N GLY A 141 -13.11 -4.10 -8.67
CA GLY A 141 -14.22 -4.32 -7.74
C GLY A 141 -14.99 -5.62 -8.00
N GLU A 142 -14.37 -6.56 -8.73
CA GLU A 142 -14.95 -7.88 -8.94
C GLU A 142 -14.78 -8.69 -7.66
N ASP A 143 -15.85 -8.83 -6.88
CA ASP A 143 -15.97 -9.97 -5.97
C ASP A 143 -15.90 -11.22 -6.85
N SER A 144 -14.75 -11.90 -6.88
CA SER A 144 -14.63 -13.17 -7.58
C SER A 144 -15.37 -14.24 -6.78
N ASP A 145 -16.71 -14.18 -6.79
CA ASP A 145 -17.58 -15.32 -6.56
C ASP A 145 -17.51 -16.21 -7.82
N ASN A 146 -16.53 -17.10 -7.82
CA ASN A 146 -16.61 -18.36 -8.57
C ASN A 146 -15.83 -19.48 -7.89
#